data_AF-A0A3D3EX94-F1
#
_entry.id   AF-A0A3D3EX94-F1
#
_cell.length_a   1.000
_cell.length_b   1.000
_cell.length_c   1.000
_cell.angle_alpha   90.00
_cell.angle_beta   90.00
_cell.angle_gamma   90.00
#
_symmetry.space_group_name_H-M   'P 1'
#
loop_
_entity.id
_entity.type
_entity.pdbx_description
1 polymer ?
#
loop_
_entity_poly.entity_id
_entity_poly.type
_entity_poly.pdbx_seq_one_letter_code
_entity_poly.pdbx_strand_id
1 'polypeptide(L)'
;LKQENLKPSRDKIQELFMETVMERAPGYSEIKDIVQAQILPTPVGVLQTLTKLNSAKAENLILFDIGGATTDVFTRINSHFQRTVSANLGMSYSALNVMKESEIETLRGLLPQSISEDELRNYIGNKTIYPTLNPNSVNEYRIEHALAKCALKLALEQHEEMHFNKEKLGFLDALKSNGKDKYEAKFHYISNEEAYYFYASDIDLIIGAGGVFAHAQNTNQCLDILITGILPLGITELAIDKHFITPHLGVLSTVEEDLSRDLLFSDCLSGLAMYIRPIFPEKLKIPVLSVEYDTKTQVLLSDDLLFIPAQKGRKLVLKAMKKCMIDGEHKERSITSDLPIILDSRFIRDRYDKRMDQLLNLYPTGDSPQVFRNPAEPEAKEYSYDVELPYNGDILKQSGDRVMPNEIVARNLYNPPRLFVVNTNSANARIPETVLQSAIRVRTGDDIHFSEELREALPDYGLRQPHYSPVRGRVEFIDFKSGLIVLSEIQKYSSKPV
;
A
#
# COMPACT_ATOMS: atom_id res chain seq x y z
N LEU A 1 33.11 -3.09 -4.29
CA LEU A 1 31.78 -2.67 -4.78
C LEU A 1 31.37 -1.45 -3.95
N LYS A 2 31.13 -0.27 -4.56
CA LYS A 2 30.79 0.98 -3.84
C LYS A 2 29.29 1.32 -3.84
N GLN A 3 28.48 0.50 -4.50
CA GLN A 3 27.03 0.68 -4.57
C GLN A 3 26.37 -0.69 -4.52
N GLU A 4 25.32 -0.79 -3.71
CA GLU A 4 24.44 -1.95 -3.66
C GLU A 4 23.52 -1.93 -4.88
N ASN A 5 23.49 -3.02 -5.65
CA ASN A 5 22.62 -3.16 -6.83
C ASN A 5 21.59 -4.27 -6.58
N LEU A 6 20.41 -3.89 -6.09
CA LEU A 6 19.33 -4.82 -5.75
C LEU A 6 18.49 -5.27 -6.95
N LYS A 7 18.59 -4.56 -8.09
CA LYS A 7 17.73 -4.82 -9.27
C LYS A 7 17.87 -6.26 -9.78
N PRO A 8 19.07 -6.82 -10.00
CA PRO A 8 19.19 -8.21 -10.45
C PRO A 8 18.53 -9.23 -9.51
N SER A 9 18.64 -9.02 -8.19
CA SER A 9 18.02 -9.90 -7.20
C SER A 9 16.50 -9.79 -7.23
N ARG A 10 15.95 -8.57 -7.33
CA ARG A 10 14.50 -8.34 -7.47
C ARG A 10 13.95 -8.99 -8.73
N ASP A 11 14.64 -8.78 -9.87
CA ASP A 11 14.27 -9.35 -11.15
C ASP A 11 14.28 -10.90 -11.08
N LYS A 12 15.28 -11.49 -10.41
CA LYS A 12 15.35 -12.97 -10.25
C LYS A 12 14.28 -13.53 -9.31
N ILE A 13 13.95 -12.83 -8.23
CA ILE A 13 12.83 -13.22 -7.33
C ILE A 13 11.51 -13.21 -8.10
N GLN A 14 11.29 -12.18 -8.92
CA GLN A 14 10.09 -12.09 -9.75
C GLN A 14 10.03 -13.23 -10.79
N GLU A 15 11.15 -13.52 -11.47
CA GLU A 15 11.26 -14.63 -12.41
C GLU A 15 10.91 -15.96 -11.72
N LEU A 16 11.50 -16.25 -10.56
CA LEU A 16 11.21 -17.45 -9.78
C LEU A 16 9.74 -17.54 -9.36
N PHE A 17 9.13 -16.43 -8.95
CA PHE A 17 7.70 -16.40 -8.63
C PHE A 17 6.84 -16.80 -9.83
N MET A 18 7.16 -16.29 -11.02
CA MET A 18 6.45 -16.66 -12.25
C MET A 18 6.66 -18.14 -12.60
N GLU A 19 7.89 -18.63 -12.53
CA GLU A 19 8.25 -20.01 -12.91
C GLU A 19 7.77 -21.08 -11.91
N THR A 20 7.47 -20.72 -10.67
CA THR A 20 7.15 -21.69 -9.61
C THR A 20 5.73 -21.57 -9.09
N VAL A 21 5.30 -20.35 -8.74
CA VAL A 21 3.99 -20.12 -8.13
C VAL A 21 2.93 -19.98 -9.21
N MET A 22 3.17 -19.11 -10.20
CA MET A 22 2.18 -18.85 -11.25
C MET A 22 2.00 -20.02 -12.20
N GLU A 23 3.04 -20.82 -12.49
CA GLU A 23 2.91 -22.06 -13.26
C GLU A 23 1.94 -23.09 -12.63
N ARG A 24 1.66 -22.98 -11.33
CA ARG A 24 0.69 -23.83 -10.62
C ARG A 24 -0.69 -23.19 -10.50
N ALA A 25 -0.86 -21.95 -10.97
CA ALA A 25 -2.14 -21.28 -10.92
C ALA A 25 -3.11 -21.94 -11.92
N PRO A 26 -4.36 -22.23 -11.51
CA PRO A 26 -5.35 -22.84 -12.39
C PRO A 26 -5.51 -22.06 -13.71
N GLY A 27 -5.42 -22.76 -14.84
CA GLY A 27 -5.57 -22.19 -16.18
C GLY A 27 -4.37 -21.40 -16.72
N TYR A 28 -3.31 -21.18 -15.94
CA TYR A 28 -2.17 -20.37 -16.38
C TYR A 28 -1.41 -21.00 -17.56
N SER A 29 -1.15 -22.31 -17.53
CA SER A 29 -0.49 -23.02 -18.62
C SER A 29 -1.27 -22.96 -19.93
N GLU A 30 -2.59 -23.13 -19.86
CA GLU A 30 -3.49 -23.04 -21.02
C GLU A 30 -3.47 -21.65 -21.64
N ILE A 31 -3.49 -20.59 -20.83
CA ILE A 31 -3.40 -19.20 -21.31
C ILE A 31 -2.02 -18.94 -21.93
N LYS A 32 -0.95 -19.40 -21.28
CA LYS A 32 0.43 -19.21 -21.74
C LYS A 32 0.66 -19.77 -23.14
N ASP A 33 0.01 -20.88 -23.49
CA ASP A 33 0.14 -21.53 -24.80
C ASP A 33 -0.60 -20.78 -25.92
N ILE A 34 -1.61 -19.96 -25.60
CA ILE A 34 -2.46 -19.26 -26.59
C ILE A 34 -2.14 -17.77 -26.74
N VAL A 35 -1.34 -17.19 -25.84
CA VAL A 35 -0.95 -15.77 -25.91
C VAL A 35 0.38 -15.59 -26.63
N GLN A 36 0.45 -14.59 -27.51
CA GLN A 36 1.68 -14.26 -28.25
C GLN A 36 2.63 -13.34 -27.46
N ALA A 37 2.09 -12.57 -26.50
CA ALA A 37 2.85 -11.66 -25.65
C ALA A 37 3.15 -12.30 -24.29
N GLN A 38 4.20 -11.81 -23.63
CA GLN A 38 4.55 -12.24 -22.28
C GLN A 38 3.41 -11.92 -21.30
N ILE A 39 3.05 -12.90 -20.45
CA ILE A 39 2.14 -12.65 -19.33
C ILE A 39 2.88 -11.82 -18.28
N LEU A 40 2.40 -10.60 -18.05
CA LEU A 40 2.96 -9.69 -17.06
C LEU A 40 2.16 -9.74 -15.76
N PRO A 41 2.81 -9.69 -14.59
CA PRO A 41 2.12 -9.42 -13.34
C PRO A 41 1.37 -8.09 -13.41
N THR A 42 0.16 -8.02 -12.85
CA THR A 42 -0.66 -6.79 -12.76
C THR A 42 0.15 -5.55 -12.36
N PRO A 43 0.99 -5.60 -11.30
CA PRO A 43 1.71 -4.41 -10.87
C PRO A 43 2.79 -3.95 -11.86
N VAL A 44 3.33 -4.88 -12.65
CA VAL A 44 4.25 -4.56 -13.75
C VAL A 44 3.50 -3.84 -14.87
N GLY A 45 2.31 -4.31 -15.21
CA GLY A 45 1.44 -3.62 -16.17
C GLY A 45 1.10 -2.20 -15.71
N VAL A 46 0.73 -2.02 -14.43
CA VAL A 46 0.46 -0.68 -13.87
C VAL A 46 1.69 0.21 -13.94
N LEU A 47 2.86 -0.28 -13.54
CA LEU A 47 4.11 0.48 -13.65
C LEU A 47 4.44 0.86 -15.09
N GLN A 48 4.25 -0.04 -16.06
CA GLN A 48 4.46 0.27 -17.47
C GLN A 48 3.55 1.40 -17.93
N THR A 49 2.25 1.34 -17.60
CA THR A 49 1.31 2.42 -17.91
C THR A 49 1.74 3.74 -17.26
N LEU A 50 2.13 3.72 -15.98
CA LEU A 50 2.61 4.92 -15.27
C LEU A 50 3.89 5.51 -15.86
N THR A 51 4.83 4.67 -16.30
CA THR A 51 6.05 5.14 -16.97
C THR A 51 5.76 5.79 -18.32
N LYS A 52 4.68 5.37 -18.98
CA LYS A 52 4.19 5.95 -20.24
C LYS A 52 3.25 7.13 -20.04
N LEU A 53 2.78 7.34 -18.81
CA LEU A 53 2.08 8.55 -18.38
C LEU A 53 3.09 9.71 -18.27
N ASN A 54 3.59 10.12 -19.43
CA ASN A 54 4.51 11.21 -19.60
C ASN A 54 3.69 12.48 -19.84
N SER A 55 2.91 12.89 -18.83
CA SER A 55 2.17 14.13 -18.92
C SER A 55 3.11 15.27 -18.55
N ALA A 56 3.24 16.26 -19.43
CA ALA A 56 3.93 17.52 -19.13
C ALA A 56 3.26 18.32 -17.99
N LYS A 57 2.18 17.80 -17.39
CA LYS A 57 1.31 18.48 -16.43
C LYS A 57 1.42 17.98 -14.99
N ALA A 58 1.94 16.76 -14.75
CA ALA A 58 2.08 16.20 -13.41
C ALA A 58 3.48 15.57 -13.25
N GLU A 59 4.34 16.21 -12.46
CA GLU A 59 5.68 15.69 -12.18
C GLU A 59 5.62 14.63 -11.07
N ASN A 60 4.75 14.87 -10.09
CA ASN A 60 4.60 14.07 -8.89
C ASN A 60 3.21 13.47 -8.83
N LEU A 61 3.12 12.14 -8.86
CA LEU A 61 1.85 11.43 -8.77
C LEU A 61 1.89 10.25 -7.83
N ILE A 62 0.71 9.90 -7.34
CA ILE A 62 0.43 8.68 -6.58
C ILE A 62 -0.74 7.95 -7.25
N LEU A 63 -0.59 6.64 -7.46
CA LEU A 63 -1.67 5.76 -7.88
C LEU A 63 -1.89 4.69 -6.81
N PHE A 64 -3.15 4.50 -6.45
CA PHE A 64 -3.61 3.44 -5.57
C PHE A 64 -4.37 2.41 -6.38
N ASP A 65 -4.07 1.13 -6.20
CA ASP A 65 -4.86 0.02 -6.74
C ASP A 65 -5.36 -0.84 -5.57
N ILE A 66 -6.65 -0.69 -5.25
CA ILE A 66 -7.28 -1.36 -4.12
C ILE A 66 -8.10 -2.57 -4.59
N GLY A 67 -7.66 -3.76 -4.16
CA GLY A 67 -8.29 -5.03 -4.46
C GLY A 67 -9.05 -5.63 -3.27
N GLY A 68 -9.51 -6.87 -3.44
CA GLY A 68 -10.20 -7.61 -2.39
C GLY A 68 -9.26 -8.05 -1.25
N ALA A 69 -7.99 -8.34 -1.55
CA ALA A 69 -7.01 -8.85 -0.59
C ALA A 69 -5.90 -7.85 -0.28
N THR A 70 -5.45 -7.11 -1.29
CA THR A 70 -4.27 -6.24 -1.23
C THR A 70 -4.58 -4.83 -1.70
N THR A 71 -3.75 -3.89 -1.29
CA THR A 71 -3.72 -2.52 -1.81
C THR A 71 -2.29 -2.23 -2.26
N ASP A 72 -2.13 -1.87 -3.52
CA ASP A 72 -0.87 -1.44 -4.09
C ASP A 72 -0.81 0.09 -4.12
N VAL A 73 0.36 0.64 -3.77
CA VAL A 73 0.65 2.08 -3.88
C VAL A 73 1.83 2.25 -4.83
N PHE A 74 1.66 3.09 -5.84
CA PHE A 74 2.68 3.44 -6.82
C PHE A 74 2.92 4.94 -6.74
N THR A 75 4.17 5.36 -6.71
CA THR A 75 4.52 6.79 -6.73
C THR A 75 5.52 7.06 -7.82
N ARG A 76 5.32 8.13 -8.58
CA ARG A 76 6.36 8.76 -9.40
C ARG A 76 6.59 10.15 -8.83
N ILE A 77 7.69 10.35 -8.12
CA ILE A 77 8.03 11.64 -7.48
C ILE A 77 9.43 12.05 -7.92
N ASN A 78 9.62 13.27 -8.42
CA ASN A 78 10.88 13.73 -9.01
C ASN A 78 11.41 12.72 -10.06
N SER A 79 10.53 12.17 -10.90
CA SER A 79 10.83 11.12 -11.89
C SER A 79 11.31 9.76 -11.34
N HIS A 80 11.25 9.52 -10.03
CA HIS A 80 11.59 8.24 -9.41
C HIS A 80 10.34 7.42 -9.12
N PHE A 81 10.35 6.16 -9.53
CA PHE A 81 9.24 5.23 -9.34
C PHE A 81 9.47 4.36 -8.11
N GLN A 82 8.47 4.31 -7.22
CA GLN A 82 8.42 3.37 -6.10
C GLN A 82 7.09 2.64 -6.09
N ARG A 83 7.11 1.45 -5.48
CA ARG A 83 5.92 0.62 -5.29
C ARG A 83 5.96 -0.05 -3.93
N THR A 84 4.79 -0.14 -3.29
CA THR A 84 4.55 -0.97 -2.11
C THR A 84 3.30 -1.80 -2.30
N VAL A 85 3.27 -2.98 -1.68
CA VAL A 85 2.08 -3.84 -1.60
C VAL A 85 1.73 -4.08 -0.15
N SER A 86 0.54 -3.66 0.22
CA SER A 86 -0.03 -3.98 1.52
C SER A 86 -0.83 -5.26 1.41
N ALA A 87 -0.18 -6.41 1.64
CA ALA A 87 -0.75 -7.74 1.43
C ALA A 87 -2.01 -8.04 2.29
N ASN A 88 -2.17 -7.32 3.39
CA ASN A 88 -3.25 -7.53 4.38
C ASN A 88 -4.26 -6.39 4.40
N LEU A 89 -4.24 -5.48 3.42
CA LEU A 89 -5.17 -4.35 3.34
C LEU A 89 -5.99 -4.46 2.07
N GLY A 90 -7.22 -4.96 2.17
CA GLY A 90 -8.10 -5.17 1.03
C GLY A 90 -9.57 -5.13 1.43
N MET A 91 -10.43 -4.97 0.43
CA MET A 91 -11.86 -4.65 0.61
C MET A 91 -12.77 -5.86 0.82
N SER A 92 -12.23 -7.08 0.75
CA SER A 92 -13.02 -8.32 0.86
C SER A 92 -12.29 -9.34 1.71
N TYR A 93 -11.40 -10.15 1.12
CA TYR A 93 -10.60 -11.17 1.82
C TYR A 93 -9.86 -10.64 3.06
N SER A 94 -9.41 -9.38 3.02
CA SER A 94 -8.67 -8.73 4.10
C SER A 94 -9.47 -7.64 4.82
N ALA A 95 -10.80 -7.58 4.66
CA ALA A 95 -11.60 -6.48 5.20
C ALA A 95 -11.57 -6.42 6.75
N LEU A 96 -11.59 -7.59 7.42
CA LEU A 96 -11.40 -7.67 8.87
C LEU A 96 -10.01 -7.18 9.32
N ASN A 97 -8.96 -7.39 8.50
CA ASN A 97 -7.63 -6.87 8.79
C ASN A 97 -7.62 -5.35 8.69
N VAL A 98 -8.23 -4.76 7.66
CA VAL A 98 -8.36 -3.29 7.55
C VAL A 98 -9.07 -2.74 8.79
N MET A 99 -10.19 -3.34 9.22
CA MET A 99 -10.91 -2.93 10.42
C MET A 99 -10.07 -3.05 11.70
N LYS A 100 -9.26 -4.10 11.82
CA LYS A 100 -8.37 -4.30 12.96
C LYS A 100 -7.26 -3.25 12.99
N GLU A 101 -6.54 -3.07 11.88
CA GLU A 101 -5.40 -2.15 11.78
C GLU A 101 -5.83 -0.67 11.84
N SER A 102 -7.01 -0.33 11.33
CA SER A 102 -7.54 1.05 11.41
C SER A 102 -8.15 1.39 12.77
N GLU A 103 -8.39 0.38 13.62
CA GLU A 103 -9.27 0.42 14.77
C GLU A 103 -10.74 0.68 14.40
N ILE A 104 -11.67 0.10 15.18
CA ILE A 104 -13.11 0.20 14.92
C ILE A 104 -13.62 1.65 15.06
N GLU A 105 -13.04 2.44 15.96
CA GLU A 105 -13.52 3.79 16.25
C GLU A 105 -13.20 4.79 15.14
N THR A 106 -12.10 4.58 14.43
CA THR A 106 -11.77 5.32 13.21
C THR A 106 -12.82 5.07 12.14
N LEU A 107 -13.17 3.80 11.89
CA LEU A 107 -14.21 3.45 10.92
C LEU A 107 -15.58 4.03 11.31
N ARG A 108 -15.96 3.94 12.58
CA ARG A 108 -17.20 4.55 13.07
C ARG A 108 -17.18 6.07 12.93
N GLY A 109 -16.03 6.70 13.13
CA GLY A 109 -15.84 8.14 12.93
C GLY A 109 -16.04 8.59 11.48
N LEU A 110 -15.89 7.69 10.50
CA LEU A 110 -16.12 7.94 9.07
C LEU A 110 -17.60 7.77 8.66
N LEU A 111 -18.45 7.27 9.54
CA LEU A 111 -19.83 6.92 9.26
C LEU A 111 -20.82 7.84 10.01
N PRO A 112 -22.04 8.03 9.49
CA PRO A 112 -23.10 8.68 10.26
C PRO A 112 -23.48 7.84 11.49
N GLN A 113 -23.93 8.52 12.56
CA GLN A 113 -24.33 7.88 13.82
C GLN A 113 -25.48 6.86 13.69
N SER A 114 -26.18 6.85 12.57
CA SER A 114 -27.24 5.89 12.28
C SER A 114 -26.74 4.47 12.03
N ILE A 115 -25.45 4.27 11.75
CA ILE A 115 -24.85 2.95 11.56
C ILE A 115 -24.21 2.52 12.89
N SER A 116 -24.76 1.47 13.50
CA SER A 116 -24.25 0.94 14.76
C SER A 116 -22.94 0.16 14.57
N GLU A 117 -22.20 -0.03 15.66
CA GLU A 117 -20.99 -0.85 15.64
C GLU A 117 -21.30 -2.32 15.30
N ASP A 118 -22.40 -2.85 15.81
CA ASP A 118 -22.81 -4.23 15.52
C ASP A 118 -23.12 -4.42 14.02
N GLU A 119 -23.80 -3.47 13.40
CA GLU A 119 -24.05 -3.51 11.95
C GLU A 119 -22.75 -3.44 11.15
N LEU A 120 -21.83 -2.54 11.54
CA LEU A 120 -20.52 -2.40 10.93
C LEU A 120 -19.72 -3.71 11.01
N ARG A 121 -19.57 -4.27 12.22
CA ARG A 121 -18.83 -5.52 12.44
C ARG A 121 -19.45 -6.69 11.70
N ASN A 122 -20.77 -6.83 11.74
CA ASN A 122 -21.48 -7.91 11.05
C ASN A 122 -21.30 -7.81 9.54
N TYR A 123 -21.39 -6.61 8.96
CA TYR A 123 -21.18 -6.45 7.52
C TYR A 123 -19.76 -6.82 7.11
N ILE A 124 -18.76 -6.26 7.78
CA ILE A 124 -17.34 -6.50 7.45
C ILE A 124 -17.00 -7.98 7.62
N GLY A 125 -17.50 -8.63 8.68
CA GLY A 125 -17.35 -10.06 8.89
C GLY A 125 -17.98 -10.88 7.76
N ASN A 126 -19.23 -10.59 7.40
CA ASN A 126 -19.91 -11.25 6.28
C ASN A 126 -19.20 -11.03 4.95
N LYS A 127 -18.75 -9.82 4.65
CA LYS A 127 -17.98 -9.49 3.44
C LYS A 127 -16.65 -10.25 3.38
N THR A 128 -16.04 -10.54 4.52
CA THR A 128 -14.82 -11.36 4.57
C THR A 128 -15.10 -12.84 4.29
N ILE A 129 -16.23 -13.37 4.80
CA ILE A 129 -16.66 -14.75 4.57
C ILE A 129 -17.19 -14.95 3.14
N TYR A 130 -17.89 -13.96 2.61
CA TYR A 130 -18.49 -13.93 1.28
C TYR A 130 -17.85 -12.81 0.44
N PRO A 131 -16.60 -12.96 -0.02
CA PRO A 131 -15.83 -11.89 -0.66
C PRO A 131 -16.47 -11.35 -1.95
N THR A 132 -17.31 -12.16 -2.61
CA THR A 132 -18.03 -11.80 -3.84
C THR A 132 -19.35 -11.07 -3.59
N LEU A 133 -19.73 -10.82 -2.33
CA LEU A 133 -20.93 -10.04 -1.98
C LEU A 133 -20.72 -8.58 -2.40
N ASN A 134 -21.61 -8.01 -3.22
CA ASN A 134 -21.57 -6.59 -3.56
C ASN A 134 -22.56 -5.79 -2.69
N PRO A 135 -22.26 -4.51 -2.38
CA PRO A 135 -23.14 -3.66 -1.59
C PRO A 135 -24.44 -3.36 -2.36
N ASN A 136 -25.57 -3.49 -1.67
CA ASN A 136 -26.92 -3.31 -2.21
C ASN A 136 -27.74 -2.26 -1.45
N SER A 137 -27.27 -1.76 -0.31
CA SER A 137 -27.94 -0.70 0.47
C SER A 137 -27.02 0.49 0.72
N VAL A 138 -27.61 1.66 0.99
CA VAL A 138 -26.84 2.90 1.25
C VAL A 138 -25.85 2.72 2.40
N ASN A 139 -26.26 2.04 3.48
CA ASN A 139 -25.38 1.75 4.61
C ASN A 139 -24.23 0.82 4.22
N GLU A 140 -24.47 -0.19 3.37
CA GLU A 140 -23.40 -1.07 2.88
C GLU A 140 -22.38 -0.30 2.04
N TYR A 141 -22.82 0.55 1.11
CA TYR A 141 -21.92 1.43 0.37
C TYR A 141 -21.14 2.36 1.30
N ARG A 142 -21.79 2.97 2.30
CA ARG A 142 -21.10 3.81 3.29
C ARG A 142 -20.02 3.03 4.05
N ILE A 143 -20.33 1.80 4.48
CA ILE A 143 -19.37 0.93 5.19
C ILE A 143 -18.20 0.55 4.27
N GLU A 144 -18.44 0.14 3.04
CA GLU A 144 -17.36 -0.18 2.10
C GLU A 144 -16.52 1.05 1.75
N HIS A 145 -17.13 2.22 1.54
CA HIS A 145 -16.36 3.43 1.29
C HIS A 145 -15.54 3.86 2.51
N ALA A 146 -16.04 3.66 3.73
CA ALA A 146 -15.27 3.88 4.96
C ALA A 146 -14.07 2.91 5.07
N LEU A 147 -14.29 1.63 4.75
CA LEU A 147 -13.21 0.64 4.66
C LEU A 147 -12.16 1.03 3.61
N ALA A 148 -12.58 1.49 2.42
CA ALA A 148 -11.67 1.92 1.37
C ALA A 148 -10.81 3.09 1.83
N LYS A 149 -11.40 4.11 2.48
CA LYS A 149 -10.67 5.24 3.05
C LYS A 149 -9.60 4.78 4.06
N CYS A 150 -9.95 3.86 4.96
CA CYS A 150 -8.99 3.30 5.92
C CYS A 150 -7.87 2.50 5.23
N ALA A 151 -8.20 1.65 4.26
CA ALA A 151 -7.23 0.86 3.53
C ALA A 151 -6.24 1.74 2.75
N LEU A 152 -6.73 2.78 2.07
CA LEU A 152 -5.87 3.75 1.36
C LEU A 152 -4.93 4.50 2.31
N LYS A 153 -5.46 4.94 3.46
CA LYS A 153 -4.66 5.63 4.49
C LYS A 153 -3.52 4.73 5.00
N LEU A 154 -3.86 3.54 5.45
CA LEU A 154 -2.89 2.57 5.98
C LEU A 154 -1.87 2.14 4.92
N ALA A 155 -2.30 1.96 3.68
CA ALA A 155 -1.39 1.59 2.57
C ALA A 155 -0.43 2.74 2.23
N LEU A 156 -0.90 3.99 2.27
CA LEU A 156 -0.04 5.16 2.09
C LEU A 156 0.98 5.27 3.22
N GLU A 157 0.56 5.10 4.48
CA GLU A 157 1.45 5.12 5.64
C GLU A 157 2.57 4.06 5.50
N GLN A 158 2.22 2.82 5.14
CA GLN A 158 3.20 1.76 4.88
C GLN A 158 4.14 2.08 3.71
N HIS A 159 3.62 2.67 2.63
CA HIS A 159 4.43 3.09 1.49
C HIS A 159 5.42 4.18 1.88
N GLU A 160 4.98 5.15 2.67
CA GLU A 160 5.83 6.22 3.17
C GLU A 160 6.93 5.69 4.08
N GLU A 161 6.61 4.78 5.02
CA GLU A 161 7.61 4.15 5.91
C GLU A 161 8.65 3.33 5.16
N MET A 162 8.26 2.69 4.05
CA MET A 162 9.15 1.83 3.28
C MET A 162 10.13 2.59 2.39
N HIS A 163 9.74 3.77 1.89
CA HIS A 163 10.51 4.49 0.87
C HIS A 163 11.00 5.87 1.32
N PHE A 164 10.37 6.47 2.33
CA PHE A 164 10.62 7.84 2.75
C PHE A 164 10.93 7.97 4.25
N ASN A 165 11.72 8.97 4.59
CA ASN A 165 12.05 9.35 5.96
C ASN A 165 11.50 10.76 6.25
N LYS A 166 10.82 10.90 7.38
CA LYS A 166 10.21 12.15 7.88
C LYS A 166 11.06 12.84 8.96
N GLU A 167 12.04 12.14 9.57
CA GLU A 167 12.63 12.53 10.86
C GLU A 167 13.91 13.37 10.80
N LYS A 168 14.43 13.72 9.62
CA LYS A 168 15.64 14.56 9.54
C LYS A 168 15.35 16.06 9.69
N LEU A 169 14.90 16.46 10.87
CA LEU A 169 15.13 17.79 11.41
C LEU A 169 16.04 17.64 12.62
N GLY A 170 17.35 17.84 12.44
CA GLY A 170 18.28 17.94 13.56
C GLY A 170 17.85 19.08 14.49
N PHE A 171 18.20 19.00 15.79
CA PHE A 171 17.90 20.04 16.78
C PHE A 171 18.32 21.47 16.32
N LEU A 172 19.39 21.57 15.51
CA LEU A 172 19.88 22.82 14.92
C LEU A 172 19.08 23.29 13.69
N ASP A 173 18.43 22.39 12.95
CA ASP A 173 17.57 22.72 11.80
C ASP A 173 16.18 23.15 12.23
N ALA A 174 15.66 22.57 13.33
CA ALA A 174 14.42 23.01 13.97
C ALA A 174 14.48 24.48 14.45
N LEU A 175 15.66 24.93 14.90
CA LEU A 175 15.90 26.33 15.28
C LEU A 175 15.99 27.29 14.07
N LYS A 176 16.17 26.77 12.86
CA LYS A 176 16.28 27.53 11.61
C LYS A 176 15.06 27.41 10.70
N SER A 177 13.99 26.70 11.10
CA SER A 177 12.83 26.46 10.23
C SER A 177 12.17 27.79 9.82
N ASN A 178 12.48 28.25 8.61
CA ASN A 178 11.81 29.34 7.92
C ASN A 178 11.14 28.71 6.68
N GLY A 179 9.85 28.95 6.46
CA GLY A 179 9.15 28.50 5.24
C GLY A 179 8.24 27.28 5.42
N LYS A 180 8.20 26.39 4.41
CA LYS A 180 7.29 25.22 4.31
C LYS A 180 7.37 24.26 5.51
N ASP A 181 8.58 23.97 5.99
CA ASP A 181 8.87 22.94 7.02
C ASP A 181 8.13 23.15 8.35
N LYS A 182 7.66 24.38 8.62
CA LYS A 182 6.89 24.69 9.82
C LYS A 182 5.47 24.14 9.79
N TYR A 183 4.91 23.92 8.61
CA TYR A 183 3.49 23.65 8.42
C TYR A 183 3.21 22.32 7.74
N GLU A 184 4.26 21.64 7.26
CA GLU A 184 4.13 20.42 6.47
C GLU A 184 5.33 19.50 6.67
N ALA A 185 5.10 18.18 6.59
CA ALA A 185 6.15 17.18 6.63
C ALA A 185 7.01 17.21 5.36
N LYS A 186 8.32 17.18 5.55
CA LYS A 186 9.31 17.03 4.48
C LYS A 186 9.69 15.56 4.36
N PHE A 187 9.61 15.03 3.14
CA PHE A 187 9.90 13.62 2.85
C PHE A 187 11.24 13.50 2.14
N HIS A 188 12.12 12.65 2.67
CA HIS A 188 13.40 12.31 2.06
C HIS A 188 13.39 10.86 1.60
N TYR A 189 13.97 10.55 0.44
CA TYR A 189 14.11 9.16 0.02
C TYR A 189 15.10 8.40 0.92
N ILE A 190 14.72 7.25 1.46
CA ILE A 190 15.63 6.41 2.29
C ILE A 190 16.89 6.05 1.52
N SER A 191 16.77 5.78 0.22
CA SER A 191 17.92 5.67 -0.69
C SER A 191 18.26 7.05 -1.27
N ASN A 192 19.50 7.51 -1.14
CA ASN A 192 19.96 8.82 -1.66
C ASN A 192 19.30 10.03 -0.96
N GLU A 193 19.15 9.96 0.38
CA GLU A 193 18.49 10.98 1.24
C GLU A 193 18.88 12.44 0.98
N GLU A 194 20.13 12.69 0.55
CA GLU A 194 20.64 14.05 0.29
C GLU A 194 20.25 14.60 -1.10
N ALA A 195 19.92 13.72 -2.06
CA ALA A 195 19.69 14.12 -3.45
C ALA A 195 18.23 14.45 -3.77
N TYR A 196 17.28 13.84 -3.05
CA TYR A 196 15.85 13.94 -3.39
C TYR A 196 14.99 14.11 -2.14
N TYR A 197 14.17 15.17 -2.15
CA TYR A 197 13.11 15.40 -1.18
C TYR A 197 11.87 15.98 -1.87
N PHE A 198 10.72 15.92 -1.19
CA PHE A 198 9.48 16.54 -1.61
C PHE A 198 8.59 16.84 -0.39
N TYR A 199 7.54 17.61 -0.60
CA TYR A 199 6.46 17.87 0.34
C TYR A 199 5.17 17.20 -0.15
N ALA A 200 4.24 16.86 0.74
CA ALA A 200 2.93 16.34 0.34
C ALA A 200 2.15 17.30 -0.59
N SER A 201 2.36 18.61 -0.48
CA SER A 201 1.79 19.66 -1.32
C SER A 201 2.41 19.74 -2.71
N ASP A 202 3.51 19.01 -2.94
CA ASP A 202 4.13 18.88 -4.25
C ASP A 202 3.48 17.75 -5.09
N ILE A 203 2.51 17.00 -4.55
CA ILE A 203 1.78 15.94 -5.29
C ILE A 203 0.74 16.58 -6.21
N ASP A 204 0.97 16.45 -7.53
CA ASP A 204 0.14 17.05 -8.57
C ASP A 204 -1.10 16.22 -8.90
N LEU A 205 -0.99 14.88 -8.82
CA LEU A 205 -2.03 13.96 -9.29
C LEU A 205 -2.16 12.73 -8.38
N ILE A 206 -3.39 12.43 -8.00
CA ILE A 206 -3.75 11.21 -7.27
C ILE A 206 -4.74 10.41 -8.11
N ILE A 207 -4.44 9.13 -8.33
CA ILE A 207 -5.25 8.21 -9.12
C ILE A 207 -5.77 7.08 -8.23
N GLY A 208 -7.09 6.88 -8.19
CA GLY A 208 -7.70 5.70 -7.59
C GLY A 208 -8.03 4.63 -8.64
N ALA A 209 -7.60 3.40 -8.42
CA ALA A 209 -7.92 2.24 -9.23
C ALA A 209 -8.42 1.08 -8.36
N GLY A 210 -9.17 0.16 -8.97
CA GLY A 210 -9.77 -0.98 -8.30
C GLY A 210 -11.30 -0.97 -8.35
N GLY A 211 -11.90 -2.10 -7.96
CA GLY A 211 -13.34 -2.33 -8.10
C GLY A 211 -14.22 -1.29 -7.40
N VAL A 212 -13.77 -0.75 -6.26
CA VAL A 212 -14.51 0.29 -5.51
C VAL A 212 -14.67 1.59 -6.32
N PHE A 213 -13.70 1.93 -7.18
CA PHE A 213 -13.76 3.13 -8.02
C PHE A 213 -14.49 2.85 -9.34
N ALA A 214 -14.27 1.68 -9.95
CA ALA A 214 -14.90 1.29 -11.20
C ALA A 214 -16.41 1.04 -11.08
N HIS A 215 -16.89 0.69 -9.88
CA HIS A 215 -18.29 0.35 -9.62
C HIS A 215 -18.98 1.28 -8.61
N ALA A 216 -18.39 2.43 -8.30
CA ALA A 216 -19.04 3.44 -7.48
C ALA A 216 -20.36 3.91 -8.12
N GLN A 217 -21.37 4.23 -7.30
CA GLN A 217 -22.69 4.64 -7.80
C GLN A 217 -22.64 6.00 -8.49
N ASN A 218 -21.68 6.84 -8.12
CA ASN A 218 -21.38 8.10 -8.77
C ASN A 218 -19.92 8.52 -8.52
N THR A 219 -19.41 9.43 -9.36
CA THR A 219 -18.02 9.91 -9.29
C THR A 219 -17.70 10.71 -8.03
N ASN A 220 -18.72 11.28 -7.37
CA ASN A 220 -18.51 12.06 -6.15
C ASN A 220 -18.18 11.17 -4.94
N GLN A 221 -18.66 9.93 -4.93
CA GLN A 221 -18.23 8.91 -3.96
C GLN A 221 -16.73 8.62 -4.10
N CYS A 222 -16.24 8.47 -5.34
CA CYS A 222 -14.80 8.31 -5.61
C CYS A 222 -13.98 9.50 -5.11
N LEU A 223 -14.47 10.73 -5.32
CA LEU A 223 -13.83 11.95 -4.80
C LEU A 223 -13.69 11.91 -3.28
N ASP A 224 -14.76 11.59 -2.57
CA ASP A 224 -14.75 11.52 -1.10
C ASP A 224 -13.84 10.40 -0.57
N ILE A 225 -13.78 9.24 -1.24
CA ILE A 225 -12.84 8.17 -0.88
C ILE A 225 -11.38 8.66 -0.98
N LEU A 226 -11.01 9.31 -2.09
CA LEU A 226 -9.66 9.82 -2.28
C LEU A 226 -9.34 10.97 -1.31
N ILE A 227 -10.25 11.94 -1.14
CA ILE A 227 -10.05 13.11 -0.27
C ILE A 227 -9.86 12.66 1.19
N THR A 228 -10.75 11.82 1.70
CA THR A 228 -10.73 11.40 3.11
C THR A 228 -9.69 10.33 3.40
N GLY A 229 -9.42 9.42 2.46
CA GLY A 229 -8.42 8.36 2.63
C GLY A 229 -6.98 8.87 2.54
N ILE A 230 -6.72 9.90 1.72
CA ILE A 230 -5.35 10.34 1.41
C ILE A 230 -5.02 11.71 2.03
N LEU A 231 -6.05 12.52 2.30
CA LEU A 231 -5.94 13.87 2.86
C LEU A 231 -5.04 14.82 2.03
N PRO A 232 -5.27 14.97 0.71
CA PRO A 232 -4.37 15.74 -0.17
C PRO A 232 -4.11 17.17 0.33
N LEU A 233 -2.95 17.72 0.00
CA LEU A 233 -2.49 19.05 0.41
C LEU A 233 -2.03 19.82 -0.84
N GLY A 234 -2.15 21.15 -0.85
CA GLY A 234 -1.78 21.94 -2.01
C GLY A 234 -2.83 21.94 -3.11
N ILE A 235 -2.38 21.95 -4.36
CA ILE A 235 -3.23 21.88 -5.56
C ILE A 235 -3.01 20.50 -6.18
N THR A 236 -4.00 19.63 -6.09
CA THR A 236 -3.88 18.24 -6.54
C THR A 236 -5.08 17.87 -7.40
N GLU A 237 -4.81 17.35 -8.60
CA GLU A 237 -5.82 16.73 -9.44
C GLU A 237 -6.16 15.33 -8.90
N LEU A 238 -7.45 15.03 -8.79
CA LEU A 238 -7.94 13.71 -8.43
C LEU A 238 -8.50 13.04 -9.67
N ALA A 239 -8.08 11.82 -9.94
CA ALA A 239 -8.53 11.01 -11.07
C ALA A 239 -8.76 9.56 -10.65
N ILE A 240 -9.40 8.80 -11.53
CA ILE A 240 -9.56 7.35 -11.37
C ILE A 240 -9.20 6.60 -12.64
N ASP A 241 -8.81 5.34 -12.47
CA ASP A 241 -8.95 4.33 -13.52
C ASP A 241 -10.42 3.89 -13.56
N LYS A 242 -11.15 4.42 -14.52
CA LYS A 242 -12.60 4.28 -14.63
C LYS A 242 -13.06 2.84 -14.88
N HIS A 243 -12.26 2.06 -15.60
CA HIS A 243 -12.62 0.72 -16.05
C HIS A 243 -11.72 -0.38 -15.48
N PHE A 244 -10.82 -0.01 -14.57
CA PHE A 244 -9.85 -0.90 -13.97
C PHE A 244 -8.96 -1.60 -15.03
N ILE A 245 -8.54 -0.82 -16.05
CA ILE A 245 -7.80 -1.33 -17.22
C ILE A 245 -6.35 -0.87 -17.30
N THR A 246 -5.86 -0.06 -16.35
CA THR A 246 -4.46 0.38 -16.26
C THR A 246 -3.45 -0.76 -16.47
N PRO A 247 -3.56 -1.95 -15.83
CA PRO A 247 -2.61 -3.03 -16.08
C PRO A 247 -2.67 -3.58 -17.52
N HIS A 248 -3.86 -3.65 -18.11
CA HIS A 248 -4.07 -4.11 -19.48
C HIS A 248 -3.42 -3.16 -20.49
N LEU A 249 -3.52 -1.84 -20.26
CA LEU A 249 -2.84 -0.84 -21.08
C LEU A 249 -1.33 -0.98 -21.01
N GLY A 250 -0.78 -1.39 -19.86
CA GLY A 250 0.64 -1.66 -19.70
C GLY A 250 1.10 -2.78 -20.62
N VAL A 251 0.38 -3.91 -20.60
CA VAL A 251 0.62 -5.03 -21.52
C VAL A 251 0.47 -4.59 -22.97
N LEU A 252 -0.63 -3.91 -23.32
CA LEU A 252 -0.88 -3.42 -24.68
C LEU A 252 0.24 -2.52 -25.18
N SER A 253 0.81 -1.71 -24.29
CA SER A 253 1.87 -0.77 -24.63
C SER A 253 3.18 -1.44 -25.07
N THR A 254 3.35 -2.75 -24.83
CA THR A 254 4.50 -3.54 -25.28
C THR A 254 4.39 -3.96 -26.75
N VAL A 255 3.18 -3.93 -27.31
CA VAL A 255 2.88 -4.33 -28.69
C VAL A 255 2.37 -3.15 -29.53
N GLU A 256 1.52 -2.30 -28.97
CA GLU A 256 0.84 -1.18 -29.63
C GLU A 256 0.86 0.05 -28.71
N GLU A 257 2.01 0.74 -28.67
CA GLU A 257 2.25 1.85 -27.74
C GLU A 257 1.34 3.06 -27.97
N ASP A 258 1.12 3.45 -29.22
CA ASP A 258 0.28 4.61 -29.54
C ASP A 258 -1.19 4.36 -29.16
N LEU A 259 -1.72 3.18 -29.47
CA LEU A 259 -3.09 2.80 -29.09
C LEU A 259 -3.26 2.76 -27.56
N SER A 260 -2.30 2.17 -26.84
CA SER A 260 -2.31 2.14 -25.37
C SER A 260 -2.34 3.55 -24.78
N ARG A 261 -1.52 4.46 -25.33
CA ARG A 261 -1.49 5.87 -24.91
C ARG A 261 -2.82 6.56 -25.18
N ASP A 262 -3.41 6.35 -26.36
CA ASP A 262 -4.69 6.98 -26.72
C ASP A 262 -5.80 6.50 -25.76
N LEU A 263 -5.91 5.19 -25.54
CA LEU A 263 -6.88 4.58 -24.60
C LEU A 263 -6.65 5.02 -23.15
N LEU A 264 -5.41 5.27 -22.75
CA LEU A 264 -5.08 5.77 -21.42
C LEU A 264 -5.79 7.10 -21.13
N PHE A 265 -5.80 8.02 -22.09
CA PHE A 265 -6.39 9.35 -21.92
C PHE A 265 -7.85 9.43 -22.37
N SER A 266 -8.30 8.59 -23.31
CA SER A 266 -9.69 8.62 -23.77
C SER A 266 -10.64 7.86 -22.85
N ASP A 267 -10.21 6.70 -22.33
CA ASP A 267 -11.12 5.73 -21.71
C ASP A 267 -10.71 5.30 -20.29
N CYS A 268 -9.40 5.17 -20.03
CA CYS A 268 -8.92 4.69 -18.73
C CYS A 268 -8.96 5.80 -17.66
N LEU A 269 -8.21 6.88 -17.86
CA LEU A 269 -8.09 7.95 -16.87
C LEU A 269 -9.27 8.90 -16.97
N SER A 270 -10.03 9.00 -15.88
CA SER A 270 -11.09 10.00 -15.75
C SER A 270 -10.73 10.98 -14.65
N GLY A 271 -10.48 12.23 -15.01
CA GLY A 271 -10.33 13.33 -14.06
C GLY A 271 -11.65 13.57 -13.31
N LEU A 272 -11.57 13.71 -11.99
CA LEU A 272 -12.73 13.90 -11.11
C LEU A 272 -12.87 15.34 -10.65
N ALA A 273 -11.82 15.93 -10.07
CA ALA A 273 -11.80 17.31 -9.59
C ALA A 273 -10.37 17.84 -9.44
N MET A 274 -10.24 19.16 -9.46
CA MET A 274 -9.07 19.85 -8.92
C MET A 274 -9.34 20.14 -7.44
N TYR A 275 -8.63 19.46 -6.55
CA TYR A 275 -8.77 19.63 -5.11
C TYR A 275 -7.69 20.57 -4.58
N ILE A 276 -8.12 21.60 -3.85
CA ILE A 276 -7.25 22.68 -3.35
C ILE A 276 -7.37 22.73 -1.84
N ARG A 277 -6.31 22.33 -1.16
CA ARG A 277 -6.16 22.43 0.28
C ARG A 277 -5.01 23.39 0.61
N PRO A 278 -5.30 24.65 0.96
CA PRO A 278 -4.25 25.57 1.38
C PRO A 278 -3.62 25.11 2.72
N ILE A 279 -2.42 25.62 2.99
CA ILE A 279 -1.70 25.45 4.24
C ILE A 279 -1.94 26.70 5.09
N PHE A 280 -2.51 26.54 6.28
CA PHE A 280 -2.92 27.66 7.13
C PHE A 280 -2.89 27.27 8.62
N PRO A 281 -2.73 28.26 9.53
CA PRO A 281 -2.78 28.00 10.96
C PRO A 281 -4.20 27.60 11.40
N GLU A 282 -4.29 26.66 12.34
CA GLU A 282 -5.56 26.20 12.93
C GLU A 282 -6.19 27.26 13.86
N LYS A 283 -6.76 28.31 13.26
CA LYS A 283 -7.49 29.35 13.96
C LYS A 283 -8.86 29.53 13.31
N LEU A 284 -9.90 29.57 14.14
CA LEU A 284 -11.28 29.65 13.68
C LEU A 284 -11.61 30.98 12.98
N LYS A 285 -12.43 30.86 11.93
CA LYS A 285 -13.03 31.95 11.13
C LYS A 285 -12.04 33.00 10.58
N ILE A 286 -10.80 32.62 10.30
CA ILE A 286 -9.87 33.51 9.60
C ILE A 286 -10.05 33.35 8.09
N PRO A 287 -9.90 34.42 7.28
CA PRO A 287 -9.74 34.29 5.85
C PRO A 287 -8.48 33.47 5.52
N VAL A 288 -8.62 32.45 4.68
CA VAL A 288 -7.52 31.54 4.30
C VAL A 288 -7.07 31.78 2.87
N LEU A 289 -8.02 31.83 1.93
CA LEU A 289 -7.74 31.92 0.50
C LEU A 289 -8.78 32.80 -0.19
N SER A 290 -8.35 33.76 -1.01
CA SER A 290 -9.23 34.44 -1.98
C SER A 290 -9.11 33.74 -3.32
N VAL A 291 -10.25 33.55 -3.98
CA VAL A 291 -10.36 32.89 -5.27
C VAL A 291 -11.11 33.81 -6.22
N GLU A 292 -10.47 34.17 -7.32
CA GLU A 292 -11.09 34.96 -8.39
C GLU A 292 -11.33 34.06 -9.60
N TYR A 293 -12.58 34.01 -10.08
CA TYR A 293 -12.99 33.23 -11.24
C TYR A 293 -14.28 33.81 -11.85
N ASP A 294 -14.45 33.75 -13.18
CA ASP A 294 -15.66 34.23 -13.87
C ASP A 294 -16.15 35.62 -13.40
N THR A 295 -15.23 36.57 -13.18
CA THR A 295 -15.48 37.93 -12.61
C THR A 295 -16.01 37.98 -11.17
N LYS A 296 -16.12 36.83 -10.50
CA LYS A 296 -16.46 36.71 -9.08
C LYS A 296 -15.20 36.61 -8.23
N THR A 297 -15.29 37.14 -7.03
CA THR A 297 -14.29 36.95 -5.98
C THR A 297 -14.97 36.33 -4.77
N GLN A 298 -14.46 35.20 -4.31
CA GLN A 298 -14.91 34.54 -3.09
C GLN A 298 -13.73 34.39 -2.13
N VAL A 299 -14.04 34.35 -0.84
CA VAL A 299 -13.05 34.16 0.22
C VAL A 299 -13.42 32.91 0.99
N LEU A 300 -12.52 31.92 0.99
CA LEU A 300 -12.61 30.73 1.80
C LEU A 300 -12.14 31.06 3.23
N LEU A 301 -13.00 30.84 4.21
CA LEU A 301 -12.64 30.95 5.62
C LEU A 301 -12.01 29.64 6.11
N SER A 302 -11.37 29.63 7.27
CA SER A 302 -10.94 28.39 7.94
C SER A 302 -12.16 27.57 8.41
N ASP A 303 -12.07 26.24 8.34
CA ASP A 303 -13.15 25.28 8.59
C ASP A 303 -14.36 25.42 7.65
N ASP A 304 -14.09 25.58 6.36
CA ASP A 304 -15.07 25.84 5.33
C ASP A 304 -14.85 24.94 4.10
N LEU A 305 -15.87 24.90 3.24
CA LEU A 305 -15.86 24.15 1.98
C LEU A 305 -16.46 25.01 0.87
N LEU A 306 -15.78 25.05 -0.27
CA LEU A 306 -16.29 25.70 -1.47
C LEU A 306 -16.20 24.75 -2.66
N PHE A 307 -17.32 24.60 -3.36
CA PHE A 307 -17.40 23.85 -4.61
C PHE A 307 -17.67 24.79 -5.78
N ILE A 308 -16.88 24.66 -6.84
CA ILE A 308 -17.06 25.39 -8.08
C ILE A 308 -17.31 24.35 -9.20
N PRO A 309 -18.48 24.34 -9.86
CA PRO A 309 -18.83 23.33 -10.89
C PRO A 309 -17.87 23.31 -12.07
N ALA A 310 -17.77 22.22 -12.82
CA ALA A 310 -16.90 22.15 -14.01
C ALA A 310 -17.22 23.23 -15.07
N GLN A 311 -16.20 23.80 -15.72
CA GLN A 311 -16.34 24.68 -16.88
C GLN A 311 -15.07 24.65 -17.73
N LYS A 312 -15.24 24.43 -19.03
CA LYS A 312 -14.13 24.36 -19.98
C LYS A 312 -13.29 25.63 -19.98
N GLY A 313 -11.98 25.49 -19.83
CA GLY A 313 -10.97 26.53 -19.86
C GLY A 313 -11.06 27.52 -18.71
N ARG A 314 -11.73 27.17 -17.58
CA ARG A 314 -11.89 28.13 -16.49
C ARG A 314 -10.54 28.46 -15.88
N LYS A 315 -10.26 29.76 -15.78
CA LYS A 315 -9.09 30.32 -15.10
C LYS A 315 -9.48 30.72 -13.68
N LEU A 316 -8.59 30.44 -12.74
CA LEU A 316 -8.72 30.86 -11.35
C LEU A 316 -7.42 31.53 -10.90
N VAL A 317 -7.57 32.63 -10.17
CA VAL A 317 -6.47 33.27 -9.46
C VAL A 317 -6.67 33.03 -7.98
N LEU A 318 -5.74 32.27 -7.39
CA LEU A 318 -5.72 31.90 -5.98
C LEU A 318 -4.78 32.86 -5.26
N LYS A 319 -5.23 33.52 -4.20
CA LYS A 319 -4.44 34.45 -3.38
C LYS A 319 -4.50 34.05 -1.90
N ALA A 320 -3.40 33.54 -1.36
CA ALA A 320 -3.31 33.16 0.04
C ALA A 320 -3.37 34.37 0.96
N MET A 321 -4.15 34.27 2.03
CA MET A 321 -4.25 35.31 3.04
C MET A 321 -3.02 35.34 3.94
N LYS A 322 -2.94 36.35 4.82
CA LYS A 322 -1.79 36.54 5.72
C LYS A 322 -1.52 35.27 6.55
N LYS A 323 -0.27 34.79 6.50
CA LYS A 323 0.19 33.53 7.14
C LYS A 323 -0.43 32.24 6.57
N CYS A 324 -1.11 32.32 5.44
CA CYS A 324 -1.58 31.16 4.67
C CYS A 324 -0.72 30.98 3.43
N MET A 325 -0.77 29.79 2.84
CA MET A 325 -0.03 29.40 1.64
C MET A 325 -0.89 28.46 0.79
N ILE A 326 -0.63 28.38 -0.51
CA ILE A 326 -1.42 27.54 -1.43
C ILE A 326 -0.79 26.16 -1.50
N ASP A 327 0.37 26.06 -2.13
CA ASP A 327 1.16 24.86 -2.42
C ASP A 327 2.61 25.12 -2.00
N GLY A 328 2.82 25.19 -0.69
CA GLY A 328 4.14 25.51 -0.15
C GLY A 328 4.35 26.96 0.21
N GLU A 329 5.22 27.72 -0.47
CA GLU A 329 5.47 29.15 -0.13
C GLU A 329 4.64 30.14 -0.97
N HIS A 330 4.00 29.66 -2.04
CA HIS A 330 3.27 30.51 -2.97
C HIS A 330 2.15 31.28 -2.28
N LYS A 331 2.17 32.60 -2.49
CA LYS A 331 1.12 33.53 -2.02
C LYS A 331 0.06 33.79 -3.07
N GLU A 332 0.40 33.61 -4.35
CA GLU A 332 -0.53 33.76 -5.46
C GLU A 332 -0.21 32.73 -6.53
N ARG A 333 -1.24 32.07 -7.07
CA ARG A 333 -1.09 31.09 -8.15
C ARG A 333 -2.29 31.15 -9.09
N SER A 334 -2.03 31.15 -10.39
CA SER A 334 -3.06 31.04 -11.41
C SER A 334 -3.13 29.61 -11.92
N ILE A 335 -4.33 29.05 -11.98
CA ILE A 335 -4.59 27.70 -12.52
C ILE A 335 -5.67 27.76 -13.59
N THR A 336 -5.63 26.80 -14.52
CA THR A 336 -6.68 26.60 -15.52
C THR A 336 -7.15 25.15 -15.42
N SER A 337 -8.46 24.94 -15.33
CA SER A 337 -9.05 23.60 -15.20
C SER A 337 -10.36 23.50 -15.95
N ASP A 338 -10.59 22.34 -16.57
CA ASP A 338 -11.89 21.93 -17.12
C ASP A 338 -12.74 21.19 -16.07
N LEU A 339 -12.11 20.70 -15.00
CA LEU A 339 -12.70 19.89 -13.93
C LEU A 339 -13.45 20.76 -12.91
N PRO A 340 -14.38 20.19 -12.12
CA PRO A 340 -14.90 20.86 -10.95
C PRO A 340 -13.78 21.11 -9.93
N ILE A 341 -13.97 22.11 -9.07
CA ILE A 341 -12.95 22.55 -8.11
C ILE A 341 -13.52 22.47 -6.71
N ILE A 342 -12.78 21.80 -5.83
CA ILE A 342 -13.11 21.70 -4.40
C ILE A 342 -12.02 22.46 -3.65
N LEU A 343 -12.42 23.50 -2.92
CA LEU A 343 -11.54 24.16 -1.97
C LEU A 343 -11.94 23.77 -0.55
N ASP A 344 -11.00 23.17 0.17
CA ASP A 344 -11.27 22.56 1.47
C ASP A 344 -10.36 23.15 2.54
N SER A 345 -10.94 23.88 3.48
CA SER A 345 -10.26 24.45 4.66
C SER A 345 -10.74 23.81 5.98
N ARG A 346 -11.40 22.65 5.95
CA ARG A 346 -11.83 21.90 7.14
C ARG A 346 -10.66 21.54 8.05
N PHE A 347 -10.85 21.59 9.37
CA PHE A 347 -9.80 21.12 10.30
C PHE A 347 -9.74 19.59 10.33
N ILE A 348 -10.89 18.94 10.37
CA ILE A 348 -11.03 17.49 10.43
C ILE A 348 -11.57 17.01 9.09
N ARG A 349 -10.80 16.17 8.39
CA ARG A 349 -11.10 15.67 7.04
C ARG A 349 -11.19 14.15 6.96
N ASP A 350 -10.71 13.48 8.00
CA ASP A 350 -10.66 12.03 8.19
C ASP A 350 -11.85 11.50 9.01
N ARG A 351 -12.96 12.24 9.04
CA ARG A 351 -14.22 11.87 9.72
C ARG A 351 -15.42 12.23 8.87
N TYR A 352 -16.58 11.67 9.23
CA TYR A 352 -17.85 12.01 8.62
C TYR A 352 -18.15 13.51 8.79
N ASP A 353 -18.30 14.20 7.66
CA ASP A 353 -18.74 15.60 7.62
C ASP A 353 -20.00 15.70 6.77
N LYS A 354 -21.12 16.02 7.44
CA LYS A 354 -22.43 16.19 6.79
C LYS A 354 -22.39 17.27 5.69
N ARG A 355 -21.55 18.30 5.82
CA ARG A 355 -21.41 19.36 4.80
C ARG A 355 -20.84 18.77 3.51
N MET A 356 -19.80 17.92 3.61
CA MET A 356 -19.22 17.24 2.45
C MET A 356 -20.22 16.25 1.82
N ASP A 357 -20.89 15.45 2.65
CA ASP A 357 -21.91 14.49 2.21
C ASP A 357 -23.02 15.16 1.39
N GLN A 358 -23.49 16.33 1.85
CA GLN A 358 -24.50 17.14 1.18
C GLN A 358 -23.96 17.89 -0.05
N LEU A 359 -22.79 18.50 0.06
CA LEU A 359 -22.16 19.29 -1.01
C LEU A 359 -21.91 18.44 -2.26
N LEU A 360 -21.45 17.21 -2.06
CA LEU A 360 -21.14 16.26 -3.11
C LEU A 360 -22.30 15.32 -3.44
N ASN A 361 -23.41 15.39 -2.70
CA ASN A 361 -24.57 14.49 -2.86
C ASN A 361 -24.13 13.01 -2.91
N LEU A 362 -23.32 12.60 -1.93
CA LEU A 362 -22.61 11.31 -1.96
C LEU A 362 -23.57 10.11 -1.96
N TYR A 363 -24.65 10.20 -1.18
CA TYR A 363 -25.64 9.14 -1.03
C TYR A 363 -27.05 9.73 -1.02
N PRO A 364 -28.05 9.01 -1.54
CA PRO A 364 -29.43 9.47 -1.54
C PRO A 364 -29.95 9.64 -0.09
N THR A 365 -30.80 10.65 0.09
CA THR A 365 -31.51 10.89 1.35
C THR A 365 -32.76 10.00 1.40
N GLY A 366 -32.80 9.01 2.29
CA GLY A 366 -33.95 8.12 2.47
C GLY A 366 -33.65 7.00 3.49
N ASP A 367 -34.67 6.22 3.85
CA ASP A 367 -34.48 5.04 4.68
C ASP A 367 -33.52 4.08 3.99
N SER A 368 -32.41 3.78 4.67
CA SER A 368 -31.48 2.76 4.18
C SER A 368 -32.04 1.38 4.57
N PRO A 369 -32.10 0.43 3.62
CA PRO A 369 -32.38 -0.96 3.95
C PRO A 369 -31.44 -1.47 5.05
N GLN A 370 -31.87 -2.50 5.77
CA GLN A 370 -30.97 -3.22 6.68
C GLN A 370 -29.79 -3.77 5.88
N VAL A 371 -28.61 -3.62 6.48
CA VAL A 371 -27.35 -4.20 6.01
C VAL A 371 -27.48 -5.72 5.89
N PHE A 372 -26.82 -6.32 4.90
CA PHE A 372 -26.80 -7.77 4.68
C PHE A 372 -26.58 -8.53 5.99
N ARG A 373 -27.53 -9.43 6.27
CA ARG A 373 -27.43 -10.42 7.33
C ARG A 373 -27.37 -11.79 6.69
N ASN A 374 -26.42 -12.59 7.14
CA ASN A 374 -26.35 -13.98 6.75
C ASN A 374 -27.68 -14.67 7.13
N PRO A 375 -28.44 -15.22 6.16
CA PRO A 375 -29.72 -15.87 6.43
C PRO A 375 -29.56 -17.25 7.08
N ALA A 376 -28.33 -17.77 7.18
CA ALA A 376 -28.07 -19.04 7.84
C ALA A 376 -28.50 -18.98 9.31
N GLU A 377 -29.35 -19.90 9.70
CA GLU A 377 -29.73 -20.06 11.09
C GLU A 377 -28.57 -20.75 11.85
N PRO A 378 -28.14 -20.22 13.00
CA PRO A 378 -27.14 -20.88 13.82
C PRO A 378 -27.65 -22.26 14.24
N GLU A 379 -26.95 -23.31 13.83
CA GLU A 379 -27.33 -24.67 14.21
C GLU A 379 -26.53 -25.08 15.46
N ALA A 380 -27.23 -25.38 16.55
CA ALA A 380 -26.64 -25.84 17.80
C ALA A 380 -26.22 -27.31 17.69
N LYS A 381 -25.07 -27.55 17.08
CA LYS A 381 -24.41 -28.86 16.95
C LYS A 381 -23.03 -28.85 17.59
N GLU A 382 -22.47 -30.03 17.75
CA GLU A 382 -21.04 -30.18 18.05
C GLU A 382 -20.27 -30.00 16.74
N TYR A 383 -19.32 -29.06 16.76
CA TYR A 383 -18.38 -28.80 15.67
C TYR A 383 -16.97 -29.07 16.17
N SER A 384 -16.14 -29.69 15.34
CA SER A 384 -14.70 -29.83 15.56
C SER A 384 -13.95 -28.80 14.73
N TYR A 385 -13.06 -28.05 15.35
CA TYR A 385 -12.16 -27.12 14.67
C TYR A 385 -10.72 -27.49 15.04
N ASP A 386 -9.99 -28.02 14.07
CA ASP A 386 -8.59 -28.40 14.24
C ASP A 386 -7.69 -27.24 13.83
N VAL A 387 -6.79 -26.85 14.72
CA VAL A 387 -5.81 -25.78 14.48
C VAL A 387 -4.42 -26.32 14.73
N GLU A 388 -3.58 -26.23 13.72
CA GLU A 388 -2.15 -26.51 13.84
C GLU A 388 -1.39 -25.18 13.96
N LEU A 389 -0.42 -25.11 14.87
CA LEU A 389 0.49 -23.96 14.90
C LEU A 389 1.42 -24.06 13.68
N PRO A 390 1.59 -22.97 12.90
CA PRO A 390 2.43 -23.01 11.69
C PRO A 390 3.91 -23.26 11.99
N TYR A 391 4.34 -23.02 13.23
CA TYR A 391 5.67 -23.37 13.76
C TYR A 391 5.53 -23.87 15.20
N ASN A 392 6.61 -24.44 15.75
CA ASN A 392 6.64 -24.87 17.15
C ASN A 392 6.22 -23.73 18.10
N GLY A 393 5.36 -24.04 19.05
CA GLY A 393 4.90 -23.09 20.06
C GLY A 393 4.36 -23.79 21.29
N ASP A 394 3.73 -23.02 22.17
CA ASP A 394 3.15 -23.54 23.41
C ASP A 394 1.69 -23.89 23.19
N ILE A 395 1.32 -25.15 23.45
CA ILE A 395 -0.08 -25.54 23.67
C ILE A 395 -0.39 -25.26 25.14
N LEU A 396 -1.33 -24.35 25.40
CA LEU A 396 -1.63 -23.84 26.74
C LEU A 396 -2.73 -24.64 27.45
N LYS A 397 -3.32 -25.62 26.76
CA LYS A 397 -4.46 -26.43 27.20
C LYS A 397 -4.18 -27.91 27.04
N GLN A 398 -4.82 -28.71 27.88
CA GLN A 398 -4.73 -30.16 27.84
C GLN A 398 -5.98 -30.76 27.20
N SER A 399 -5.85 -31.99 26.71
CA SER A 399 -6.98 -32.74 26.19
C SER A 399 -8.08 -32.86 27.24
N GLY A 400 -9.30 -32.42 26.90
CA GLY A 400 -10.46 -32.43 27.80
C GLY A 400 -10.72 -31.12 28.55
N ASP A 401 -9.83 -30.12 28.43
CA ASP A 401 -10.07 -28.79 28.98
C ASP A 401 -11.27 -28.13 28.32
N ARG A 402 -12.11 -27.47 29.14
CA ARG A 402 -13.15 -26.57 28.64
C ARG A 402 -12.55 -25.19 28.43
N VAL A 403 -12.81 -24.60 27.27
CA VAL A 403 -12.27 -23.29 26.87
C VAL A 403 -13.39 -22.39 26.39
N MET A 404 -13.21 -21.07 26.56
CA MET A 404 -14.12 -20.08 25.96
C MET A 404 -13.72 -19.81 24.49
N PRO A 405 -14.65 -19.39 23.61
CA PRO A 405 -14.34 -19.14 22.19
C PRO A 405 -13.21 -18.13 21.92
N ASN A 406 -12.99 -17.18 22.84
CA ASN A 406 -11.94 -16.16 22.74
C ASN A 406 -10.68 -16.50 23.57
N GLU A 407 -10.64 -17.68 24.20
CA GLU A 407 -9.52 -18.06 25.05
C GLU A 407 -8.33 -18.51 24.19
N ILE A 408 -7.14 -18.03 24.53
CA ILE A 408 -5.91 -18.42 23.84
C ILE A 408 -5.56 -19.86 24.26
N VAL A 409 -5.77 -20.82 23.36
CA VAL A 409 -5.51 -22.25 23.60
C VAL A 409 -4.10 -22.70 23.21
N ALA A 410 -3.49 -21.97 22.29
CA ALA A 410 -2.13 -22.20 21.81
C ALA A 410 -1.53 -20.86 21.39
N ARG A 411 -0.21 -20.72 21.49
CA ARG A 411 0.50 -19.52 21.04
C ARG A 411 1.78 -19.89 20.34
N ASN A 412 2.04 -19.20 19.25
CA ASN A 412 3.36 -19.16 18.65
C ASN A 412 4.07 -17.89 19.15
N LEU A 413 5.13 -18.06 19.93
CA LEU A 413 5.94 -16.95 20.47
C LEU A 413 7.12 -16.58 19.57
N TYR A 414 7.35 -17.37 18.52
CA TYR A 414 8.55 -17.28 17.70
C TYR A 414 8.20 -16.78 16.31
N ASN A 415 9.02 -15.87 15.79
CA ASN A 415 8.96 -15.50 14.37
C ASN A 415 9.20 -16.75 13.50
N PRO A 416 8.88 -16.74 12.20
CA PRO A 416 9.35 -17.78 11.29
C PRO A 416 10.85 -18.07 11.48
N PRO A 417 11.30 -19.34 11.40
CA PRO A 417 12.70 -19.69 11.56
C PRO A 417 13.57 -18.82 10.67
N ARG A 418 14.57 -18.14 11.26
CA ARG A 418 15.50 -17.34 10.46
C ARG A 418 16.26 -18.25 9.50
N LEU A 419 16.44 -17.79 8.27
CA LEU A 419 17.33 -18.43 7.31
C LEU A 419 18.69 -17.74 7.36
N PHE A 420 19.75 -18.53 7.54
CA PHE A 420 21.13 -18.08 7.51
C PHE A 420 21.78 -18.59 6.23
N VAL A 421 22.27 -17.67 5.40
CA VAL A 421 23.03 -18.01 4.20
C VAL A 421 24.51 -17.93 4.54
N VAL A 422 25.15 -19.08 4.68
CA VAL A 422 26.57 -19.21 5.05
C VAL A 422 27.40 -19.43 3.79
N ASN A 423 28.22 -18.45 3.44
CA ASN A 423 29.16 -18.58 2.33
C ASN A 423 30.48 -19.22 2.81
N THR A 424 30.64 -20.51 2.52
CA THR A 424 31.86 -21.26 2.88
C THR A 424 33.04 -20.96 1.95
N ASN A 425 32.81 -20.22 0.85
CA ASN A 425 33.78 -19.70 -0.12
C ASN A 425 33.76 -18.15 -0.13
N SER A 426 33.92 -17.54 1.05
CA SER A 426 33.87 -16.07 1.20
C SER A 426 34.90 -15.30 0.37
N ALA A 427 35.98 -15.96 -0.06
CA ALA A 427 37.00 -15.39 -0.95
C ALA A 427 36.56 -15.30 -2.43
N ASN A 428 35.38 -15.83 -2.78
CA ASN A 428 34.91 -15.97 -4.17
C ASN A 428 35.95 -16.65 -5.08
N ALA A 429 36.68 -17.62 -4.55
CA ALA A 429 37.65 -18.38 -5.33
C ALA A 429 36.92 -19.23 -6.38
N ARG A 430 37.52 -19.38 -7.57
CA ARG A 430 36.99 -20.28 -8.61
C ARG A 430 37.33 -21.73 -8.24
N ILE A 431 36.46 -22.36 -7.47
CA ILE A 431 36.60 -23.74 -7.02
C ILE A 431 35.66 -24.63 -7.86
N PRO A 432 36.15 -25.73 -8.46
CA PRO A 432 35.27 -26.67 -9.16
C PRO A 432 34.20 -27.24 -8.23
N GLU A 433 32.97 -27.41 -8.74
CA GLU A 433 31.83 -27.95 -7.98
C GLU A 433 32.15 -29.31 -7.34
N THR A 434 32.87 -30.17 -8.06
CA THR A 434 33.30 -31.50 -7.57
C THR A 434 34.21 -31.43 -6.36
N VAL A 435 35.06 -30.39 -6.28
CA VAL A 435 35.95 -30.16 -5.13
C VAL A 435 35.12 -29.69 -3.94
N LEU A 436 34.18 -28.76 -4.13
CA LEU A 436 33.27 -28.31 -3.07
C LEU A 436 32.38 -29.44 -2.55
N GLN A 437 31.86 -30.30 -3.44
CA GLN A 437 31.11 -31.51 -3.05
C GLN A 437 31.91 -32.43 -2.14
N SER A 438 33.21 -32.59 -2.39
CA SER A 438 34.08 -33.43 -1.54
C SER A 438 34.49 -32.78 -0.23
N ALA A 439 34.58 -31.44 -0.20
CA ALA A 439 35.10 -30.67 0.92
C ALA A 439 34.03 -30.25 1.93
N ILE A 440 32.77 -30.11 1.51
CA ILE A 440 31.65 -29.83 2.42
C ILE A 440 31.32 -31.09 3.22
N ARG A 441 31.29 -30.97 4.55
CA ARG A 441 31.15 -32.09 5.49
C ARG A 441 29.72 -32.36 5.96
N VAL A 442 28.79 -31.49 5.61
CA VAL A 442 27.37 -31.55 6.01
C VAL A 442 26.46 -31.89 4.84
N ARG A 443 25.25 -32.36 5.12
CA ARG A 443 24.22 -32.73 4.15
C ARG A 443 22.90 -32.02 4.46
N THR A 444 22.06 -31.86 3.45
CA THR A 444 20.68 -31.39 3.64
C THR A 444 19.96 -32.31 4.64
N GLY A 445 19.35 -31.70 5.65
CA GLY A 445 18.67 -32.35 6.76
C GLY A 445 19.48 -32.42 8.06
N ASP A 446 20.79 -32.17 8.02
CA ASP A 446 21.64 -32.24 9.22
C ASP A 446 21.35 -31.08 10.18
N ASP A 447 21.20 -31.37 11.47
CA ASP A 447 21.18 -30.36 12.55
C ASP A 447 22.63 -30.08 12.98
N ILE A 448 23.09 -28.84 12.82
CA ILE A 448 24.48 -28.43 13.08
C ILE A 448 24.60 -27.45 14.25
N HIS A 449 25.73 -27.49 14.95
CA HIS A 449 26.04 -26.64 16.09
C HIS A 449 26.89 -25.41 15.72
N PHE A 450 26.93 -24.43 16.63
CA PHE A 450 27.86 -23.32 16.53
C PHE A 450 29.30 -23.85 16.53
N SER A 451 30.14 -23.32 15.64
CA SER A 451 31.51 -23.77 15.41
C SER A 451 31.66 -25.20 14.88
N GLU A 452 30.60 -25.83 14.40
CA GLU A 452 30.72 -27.11 13.70
C GLU A 452 31.36 -26.93 12.32
N GLU A 453 32.22 -27.84 11.90
CA GLU A 453 32.94 -27.72 10.63
C GLU A 453 32.02 -27.98 9.44
N LEU A 454 31.85 -26.98 8.58
CA LEU A 454 31.03 -27.05 7.37
C LEU A 454 31.82 -27.48 6.14
N ARG A 455 33.08 -27.02 6.04
CA ARG A 455 33.96 -27.24 4.90
C ARG A 455 35.40 -27.37 5.36
N GLU A 456 36.12 -28.36 4.84
CA GLU A 456 37.55 -28.54 5.11
C GLU A 456 38.41 -27.42 4.52
N ALA A 457 39.68 -27.30 4.93
CA ALA A 457 40.62 -26.40 4.25
C ALA A 457 40.82 -26.82 2.78
N LEU A 458 40.88 -25.84 1.88
CA LEU A 458 41.23 -26.00 0.47
C LEU A 458 42.44 -25.09 0.13
N PRO A 459 43.66 -25.45 0.56
CA PRO A 459 44.85 -24.60 0.42
C PRO A 459 45.18 -24.26 -1.04
N ASP A 460 44.98 -25.20 -1.96
CA ASP A 460 45.23 -25.04 -3.40
C ASP A 460 44.35 -23.96 -4.04
N TYR A 461 43.24 -23.61 -3.38
CA TYR A 461 42.30 -22.58 -3.81
C TYR A 461 42.32 -21.33 -2.93
N GLY A 462 43.35 -21.18 -2.08
CA GLY A 462 43.52 -20.03 -1.21
C GLY A 462 42.69 -20.05 0.09
N LEU A 463 41.88 -21.09 0.32
CA LEU A 463 41.10 -21.27 1.55
C LEU A 463 41.87 -22.13 2.55
N ARG A 464 42.88 -21.54 3.21
CA ARG A 464 43.84 -22.29 4.05
C ARG A 464 43.28 -22.85 5.36
N GLN A 465 42.11 -22.38 5.79
CA GLN A 465 41.45 -22.84 7.02
C GLN A 465 40.12 -23.52 6.70
N PRO A 466 39.66 -24.47 7.54
CA PRO A 466 38.29 -24.94 7.49
C PRO A 466 37.30 -23.79 7.74
N HIS A 467 36.07 -23.95 7.25
CA HIS A 467 34.98 -23.03 7.52
C HIS A 467 34.05 -23.64 8.56
N TYR A 468 33.79 -22.90 9.63
CA TYR A 468 32.95 -23.33 10.74
C TYR A 468 31.61 -22.59 10.72
N SER A 469 30.55 -23.26 11.18
CA SER A 469 29.22 -22.67 11.23
C SER A 469 29.19 -21.50 12.21
N PRO A 470 28.78 -20.30 11.79
CA PRO A 470 28.63 -19.15 12.67
C PRO A 470 27.35 -19.21 13.50
N VAL A 471 26.48 -20.20 13.29
CA VAL A 471 25.17 -20.35 13.92
C VAL A 471 24.83 -21.81 14.18
N ARG A 472 23.92 -22.06 15.10
CA ARG A 472 23.22 -23.35 15.19
C ARG A 472 22.05 -23.34 14.22
N GLY A 473 21.88 -24.39 13.44
CA GLY A 473 20.79 -24.46 12.47
C GLY A 473 20.61 -25.84 11.86
N ARG A 474 19.57 -26.03 11.07
CA ARG A 474 19.37 -27.21 10.23
C ARG A 474 19.74 -26.88 8.80
N VAL A 475 20.49 -27.75 8.13
CA VAL A 475 20.87 -27.57 6.73
C VAL A 475 19.65 -27.79 5.83
N GLU A 476 19.14 -26.72 5.23
CA GLU A 476 18.01 -26.78 4.30
C GLU A 476 18.47 -27.04 2.87
N PHE A 477 19.60 -26.42 2.48
CA PHE A 477 20.06 -26.45 1.10
C PHE A 477 21.57 -26.20 1.02
N ILE A 478 22.22 -26.85 0.06
CA ILE A 478 23.65 -26.66 -0.25
C ILE A 478 23.78 -26.39 -1.75
N ASP A 479 24.34 -25.25 -2.12
CA ASP A 479 24.78 -24.97 -3.49
C ASP A 479 26.28 -25.23 -3.63
N PHE A 480 26.61 -26.37 -4.21
CA PHE A 480 27.99 -26.77 -4.43
C PHE A 480 28.72 -25.93 -5.49
N LYS A 481 28.02 -25.15 -6.33
CA LYS A 481 28.69 -24.28 -7.32
C LYS A 481 29.31 -23.05 -6.68
N SER A 482 28.62 -22.49 -5.68
CA SER A 482 29.05 -21.29 -4.97
C SER A 482 29.70 -21.60 -3.62
N GLY A 483 29.44 -22.78 -3.04
CA GLY A 483 29.81 -23.11 -1.67
C GLY A 483 28.86 -22.47 -0.64
N LEU A 484 27.65 -22.10 -1.03
CA LEU A 484 26.62 -21.57 -0.14
C LEU A 484 25.90 -22.71 0.59
N ILE A 485 25.71 -22.55 1.89
CA ILE A 485 24.90 -23.43 2.72
C ILE A 485 23.79 -22.58 3.34
N VAL A 486 22.54 -22.99 3.16
CA VAL A 486 21.37 -22.34 3.77
C VAL A 486 20.98 -23.15 4.99
N LEU A 487 20.94 -22.48 6.14
CA LEU A 487 20.58 -23.06 7.42
C LEU A 487 19.28 -22.43 7.91
N SER A 488 18.33 -23.23 8.38
CA SER A 488 17.18 -22.74 9.15
C SER A 488 17.50 -22.73 10.65
N GLU A 489 16.99 -21.73 11.36
CA GLU A 489 17.10 -21.64 12.81
C GLU A 489 16.42 -22.83 13.49
N ILE A 490 17.15 -23.54 14.36
CA ILE A 490 16.52 -24.57 15.21
C ILE A 490 15.82 -23.86 16.38
N GLN A 491 14.50 -23.73 16.27
CA GLN A 491 13.64 -23.09 17.28
C GLN A 491 13.35 -24.02 18.48
N LYS A 492 14.40 -24.47 19.16
CA LYS A 492 14.33 -25.22 20.42
C LYS A 492 14.90 -24.36 21.55
N TYR A 493 14.16 -23.32 21.93
CA TYR A 493 14.49 -22.49 23.08
C TYR A 493 14.00 -23.18 24.35
N SER A 494 14.84 -24.02 24.94
CA SER A 494 14.55 -24.58 26.28
C SER A 494 14.39 -23.41 27.26
N SER A 495 13.27 -23.35 27.97
CA SER A 495 13.05 -22.41 29.09
C SER A 495 13.78 -22.81 30.38
N LYS A 496 14.44 -23.98 30.38
CA LYS A 496 15.32 -24.41 31.46
C LYS A 496 16.77 -24.25 31.02
N PRO A 497 17.64 -23.64 31.85
CA PRO A 497 19.07 -23.63 31.57
C PRO A 497 19.56 -25.07 31.47
N VAL A 498 20.36 -25.33 30.43
CA VAL A 498 21.08 -26.60 30.25
C VAL A 498 22.16 -26.70 31.33
#